data_AF-A0A349Y2V9-F1
#
_entry.id   AF-A0A349Y2V9-F1
#
_cell.length_a   1.000
_cell.length_b   1.000
_cell.length_c   1.000
_cell.angle_alpha   90.00
_cell.angle_beta   90.00
_cell.angle_gamma   90.00
#
_symmetry.space_group_name_H-M   'P 1'
#
loop_
_entity.id
_entity.type
_entity.pdbx_description
1 polymer ?
#
loop_
_entity_poly.entity_id
_entity_poly.type
_entity_poly.pdbx_seq_one_letter_code
_entity_poly.pdbx_strand_id
1 'polypeptide(L)'
;MRLLTPLTLACLLVLATSPARADVFINELHYDDSTPAGDVGEAIEVVATAGEDLSGYRLYLYNGSNPSAAAVYASNAVPAGTASCGSARLATVSYPTNGIQNGPNDGIALVDPSGKVVQFVSYEGTITAAGGPAAGLTSQNLPVSETNSTAPGTSLQLTGTGSQYAHFTWAESATQSFGACNHGQTFSGGGPTGPNTAPSVTATTPEQGASTFPAAADLSVTFSEPVTLASGAFALSCGQSGTVLLSHPTTGTRFTLATNTALVAGEACRFDIRATRVKDAQGARPAADTRIAFTVATATTPDPGNPGTPGEYYARVNTSTPSQLRCSLHETIKGHTAYPYSGSGTSTWTILEIADEDPNN
;
A
#
# COMPACT_ATOMS: atom_id res chain seq x y z
N MET A 1 -49.32 29.22 13.12
CA MET A 1 -48.31 28.15 13.16
C MET A 1 -47.59 28.13 11.81
N ARG A 2 -46.36 28.64 11.76
CA ARG A 2 -45.50 28.55 10.57
C ARG A 2 -44.61 27.32 10.73
N LEU A 3 -44.76 26.34 9.86
CA LEU A 3 -43.90 25.14 9.80
C LEU A 3 -42.55 25.53 9.20
N LEU A 4 -41.49 25.33 9.98
CA LEU A 4 -40.10 25.40 9.55
C LEU A 4 -39.69 24.03 9.00
N THR A 5 -39.31 23.97 7.72
CA THR A 5 -38.68 22.83 7.07
C THR A 5 -37.19 22.76 7.45
N PRO A 6 -36.62 21.58 7.77
CA PRO A 6 -35.19 21.46 8.05
C PRO A 6 -34.41 21.33 6.75
N LEU A 7 -33.44 22.24 6.56
CA LEU A 7 -32.45 22.19 5.49
C LEU A 7 -31.35 21.19 5.91
N THR A 8 -31.32 20.00 5.31
CA THR A 8 -30.23 19.02 5.54
C THR A 8 -28.97 19.49 4.82
N LEU A 9 -27.98 19.92 5.59
CA LEU A 9 -26.64 20.29 5.12
C LEU A 9 -25.81 19.00 4.92
N ALA A 10 -25.70 18.54 3.67
CA ALA A 10 -24.79 17.46 3.31
C ALA A 10 -23.34 17.97 3.35
N CYS A 11 -22.61 17.61 4.40
CA CYS A 11 -21.19 17.90 4.52
C CYS A 11 -20.41 16.91 3.63
N LEU A 12 -20.06 17.33 2.40
CA LEU A 12 -19.17 16.58 1.53
C LEU A 12 -17.75 16.61 2.13
N LEU A 13 -17.34 15.52 2.79
CA LEU A 13 -15.97 15.34 3.22
C LEU A 13 -15.14 14.99 1.97
N VAL A 14 -14.53 15.99 1.35
CA VAL A 14 -13.53 15.76 0.29
C VAL A 14 -12.31 15.13 0.95
N LEU A 15 -12.15 13.81 0.78
CA LEU A 15 -10.89 13.12 1.04
C LEU A 15 -9.84 13.69 0.09
N ALA A 16 -9.07 14.67 0.56
CA ALA A 16 -7.88 15.13 -0.12
C ALA A 16 -6.86 13.98 -0.11
N THR A 17 -6.83 13.18 -1.17
CA THR A 17 -5.70 12.29 -1.45
C THR A 17 -4.50 13.20 -1.70
N SER A 18 -3.60 13.32 -0.72
CA SER A 18 -2.31 13.96 -0.95
C SER A 18 -1.63 13.24 -2.11
N PRO A 19 -1.23 13.92 -3.19
CA PRO A 19 -0.46 13.27 -4.23
C PRO A 19 0.81 12.71 -3.59
N ALA A 20 1.10 11.43 -3.81
CA ALA A 20 2.36 10.84 -3.43
C ALA A 20 3.48 11.61 -4.17
N ARG A 21 4.23 12.43 -3.44
CA ARG A 21 5.36 13.19 -3.99
C ARG A 21 6.50 12.22 -4.29
N ALA A 22 7.24 12.43 -5.39
CA ALA A 22 8.41 11.63 -5.68
C ALA A 22 9.44 11.78 -4.54
N ASP A 23 10.19 10.71 -4.27
CA ASP A 23 11.42 10.86 -3.50
C ASP A 23 12.52 11.30 -4.45
N VAL A 24 13.34 12.26 -4.02
CA VAL A 24 14.36 12.90 -4.87
C VAL A 24 15.72 12.81 -4.18
N PHE A 25 16.72 12.26 -4.86
CA PHE A 25 18.04 12.02 -4.27
C PHE A 25 19.14 11.90 -5.33
N ILE A 26 20.41 11.95 -4.88
CA ILE A 26 21.60 11.71 -5.70
C ILE A 26 21.71 10.21 -6.00
N ASN A 27 21.77 9.87 -7.29
CA ASN A 27 21.64 8.50 -7.80
C ASN A 27 22.96 7.86 -8.24
N GLU A 28 23.85 8.67 -8.82
CA GLU A 28 25.12 8.26 -9.41
C GLU A 28 26.11 9.42 -9.28
N LEU A 29 27.38 9.10 -9.01
CA LEU A 29 28.44 10.08 -8.77
C LEU A 29 29.76 9.60 -9.38
N HIS A 30 30.42 10.47 -10.14
CA HIS A 30 31.81 10.32 -10.57
C HIS A 30 32.57 11.60 -10.26
N TYR A 31 33.66 11.51 -9.48
CA TYR A 31 34.44 12.63 -8.96
C TYR A 31 35.97 12.43 -8.95
N ASP A 32 36.49 11.20 -9.07
CA ASP A 32 37.95 10.94 -9.06
C ASP A 32 38.30 9.80 -10.01
N ASP A 33 39.22 10.03 -10.96
CA ASP A 33 39.68 9.03 -11.90
C ASP A 33 41.17 9.16 -12.32
N SER A 34 41.71 8.06 -12.83
CA SER A 34 43.12 7.98 -13.22
C SER A 34 43.34 8.31 -14.70
N THR A 35 43.24 9.58 -15.11
CA THR A 35 43.66 9.98 -16.47
C THR A 35 44.81 11.00 -16.52
N PRO A 36 45.56 11.05 -17.64
CA PRO A 36 46.58 12.08 -17.85
C PRO A 36 46.03 13.52 -17.91
N ALA A 37 44.72 13.69 -18.11
CA ALA A 37 44.07 15.00 -18.20
C ALA A 37 43.55 15.50 -16.84
N GLY A 38 43.71 14.73 -15.76
CA GLY A 38 42.98 14.90 -14.50
C GLY A 38 41.63 14.18 -14.55
N ASP A 39 40.72 14.54 -13.67
CA ASP A 39 39.42 13.87 -13.55
C ASP A 39 38.54 14.16 -14.78
N VAL A 40 38.13 13.15 -15.56
CA VAL A 40 37.32 13.34 -16.77
C VAL A 40 35.95 12.69 -16.68
N GLY A 41 34.94 13.34 -17.26
CA GLY A 41 33.58 12.80 -17.24
C GLY A 41 32.87 12.90 -15.89
N GLU A 42 33.39 13.74 -14.98
CA GLU A 42 32.78 14.00 -13.69
C GLU A 42 31.32 14.44 -13.83
N ALA A 43 30.46 13.81 -13.04
CA ALA A 43 29.03 14.03 -13.10
C ALA A 43 28.33 13.62 -11.81
N ILE A 44 27.20 14.28 -11.57
CA ILE A 44 26.26 13.95 -10.51
C ILE A 44 24.90 13.71 -11.16
N GLU A 45 24.32 12.56 -10.94
CA GLU A 45 22.94 12.27 -11.34
C GLU A 45 21.98 12.42 -10.17
N VAL A 46 20.84 13.04 -10.44
CA VAL A 46 19.72 13.15 -9.51
C VAL A 46 18.54 12.38 -10.10
N VAL A 47 17.84 11.63 -9.25
CA VAL A 47 16.63 10.88 -9.61
C VAL A 47 15.42 11.41 -8.86
N ALA A 48 14.27 11.44 -9.55
CA ALA A 48 12.94 11.54 -8.95
C ALA A 48 12.15 10.25 -9.20
N THR A 49 11.80 9.51 -8.15
CA THR A 49 11.30 8.12 -8.26
C THR A 49 9.93 7.96 -8.94
N ALA A 50 9.13 9.02 -8.98
CA ALA A 50 7.79 9.04 -9.58
C ALA A 50 7.65 10.03 -10.75
N GLY A 51 8.77 10.39 -11.40
CA GLY A 51 8.76 11.16 -12.63
C GLY A 51 8.55 12.66 -12.47
N GLU A 52 8.63 13.17 -11.23
CA GLU A 52 8.61 14.60 -10.88
C GLU A 52 9.65 15.37 -11.67
N ASP A 53 9.28 16.59 -12.08
CA ASP A 53 10.19 17.51 -12.74
C ASP A 53 11.28 17.96 -11.76
N LEU A 54 12.54 17.74 -12.13
CA LEU A 54 13.70 18.14 -11.34
C LEU A 54 14.08 19.61 -11.54
N SER A 55 13.32 20.36 -12.35
CA SER A 55 13.54 21.78 -12.55
C SER A 55 13.43 22.56 -11.23
N GLY A 56 14.38 23.47 -11.01
CA GLY A 56 14.45 24.28 -9.79
C GLY A 56 15.22 23.62 -8.64
N TYR A 57 15.51 22.32 -8.70
CA TYR A 57 16.46 21.70 -7.77
C TYR A 57 17.89 22.20 -8.05
N ARG A 58 18.73 22.20 -7.01
CA ARG A 58 20.11 22.66 -7.08
C ARG A 58 21.05 21.72 -6.34
N LEU A 59 22.24 21.54 -6.90
CA LEU A 59 23.38 20.90 -6.23
C LEU A 59 24.29 22.00 -5.69
N TYR A 60 24.73 21.86 -4.44
CA TYR A 60 25.75 22.69 -3.81
C TYR A 60 26.93 21.82 -3.46
N LEU A 61 28.12 22.20 -3.94
CA LEU A 61 29.35 21.46 -3.68
C LEU A 61 30.11 22.14 -2.54
N TYR A 62 30.59 21.33 -1.60
CA TYR A 62 31.24 21.76 -0.35
C TYR A 62 32.68 21.24 -0.31
N ASN A 63 33.60 22.16 -0.03
CA ASN A 63 34.99 21.86 0.25
C ASN A 63 35.14 21.49 1.73
N GLY A 64 35.62 20.28 1.99
CA GLY A 64 35.80 19.64 3.28
C GLY A 64 37.18 19.80 3.90
N SER A 65 38.07 20.64 3.33
CA SER A 65 39.43 20.84 3.86
C SER A 65 39.46 21.21 5.36
N ASN A 66 38.38 21.81 5.86
CA ASN A 66 38.06 21.86 7.28
C ASN A 66 36.74 21.08 7.52
N PRO A 67 36.79 19.83 7.99
CA PRO A 67 35.59 18.99 8.08
C PRO A 67 34.52 19.52 9.04
N SER A 68 34.90 20.33 10.03
CA SER A 68 33.93 20.95 10.96
C SER A 68 33.32 22.25 10.43
N ALA A 69 33.80 22.76 9.30
CA ALA A 69 33.40 24.04 8.73
C ALA A 69 33.51 24.04 7.20
N ALA A 70 32.87 23.08 6.54
CA ALA A 70 32.95 22.94 5.09
C ALA A 70 32.31 24.14 4.36
N ALA A 71 32.99 24.64 3.32
CA ALA A 71 32.61 25.85 2.60
C ALA A 71 32.02 25.51 1.24
N VAL A 72 30.90 26.15 0.87
CA VAL A 72 30.36 26.04 -0.50
C VAL A 72 31.34 26.64 -1.49
N TYR A 73 31.69 25.90 -2.54
CA TYR A 73 32.50 26.42 -3.65
C TYR A 73 31.75 26.49 -4.98
N ALA A 74 30.65 25.75 -5.14
CA ALA A 74 29.83 25.77 -6.35
C ALA A 74 28.34 25.58 -6.07
N SER A 75 27.50 26.09 -6.97
CA SER A 75 26.06 25.85 -6.99
C SER A 75 25.56 25.68 -8.41
N ASN A 76 25.06 24.48 -8.72
CA ASN A 76 24.71 24.05 -10.07
C ASN A 76 23.19 23.78 -10.13
N ALA A 77 22.54 24.26 -11.18
CA ALA A 77 21.13 23.95 -11.42
C ALA A 77 20.98 22.51 -11.91
N VAL A 78 20.00 21.77 -11.39
CA VAL A 78 19.63 20.45 -11.90
C VAL A 78 18.72 20.65 -13.12
N PRO A 79 19.00 20.03 -14.28
CA PRO A 79 18.09 20.02 -15.41
C PRO A 79 16.74 19.40 -15.04
N ALA A 80 15.69 19.68 -15.82
CA ALA A 80 14.36 19.08 -15.63
C ALA A 80 14.36 17.54 -15.58
N GLY A 81 15.37 16.92 -16.18
CA GLY A 81 15.49 15.48 -16.35
C GLY A 81 14.70 15.00 -17.56
N THR A 82 15.37 14.52 -18.59
CA THR A 82 14.74 14.02 -19.82
C THR A 82 14.85 12.51 -19.96
N ALA A 83 15.77 11.90 -19.23
CA ALA A 83 15.96 10.46 -19.15
C ALA A 83 15.00 9.82 -18.14
N SER A 84 14.75 8.52 -18.32
CA SER A 84 13.86 7.75 -17.47
C SER A 84 14.37 6.34 -17.21
N CYS A 85 14.17 5.86 -15.99
CA CYS A 85 14.38 4.48 -15.59
C CYS A 85 13.07 3.94 -14.97
N GLY A 86 12.28 3.22 -15.74
CA GLY A 86 10.93 2.80 -15.32
C GLY A 86 10.04 4.02 -15.03
N SER A 87 9.55 4.14 -13.79
CA SER A 87 8.75 5.30 -13.34
C SER A 87 9.59 6.52 -12.97
N ALA A 88 10.91 6.36 -12.83
CA ALA A 88 11.78 7.42 -12.34
C ALA A 88 12.26 8.33 -13.47
N ARG A 89 12.45 9.61 -13.15
CA ARG A 89 13.07 10.61 -14.02
C ARG A 89 14.49 10.88 -13.55
N LEU A 90 15.43 10.97 -14.49
CA LEU A 90 16.86 11.15 -14.24
C LEU A 90 17.33 12.48 -14.84
N ALA A 91 18.17 13.19 -14.09
CA ALA A 91 18.85 14.40 -14.54
C ALA A 91 20.34 14.33 -14.17
N THR A 92 21.20 14.45 -15.18
CA THR A 92 22.65 14.46 -15.00
C THR A 92 23.18 15.90 -15.07
N VAL A 93 24.03 16.27 -14.10
CA VAL A 93 24.83 17.49 -14.13
C VAL A 93 26.27 17.08 -14.38
N SER A 94 26.80 17.41 -15.56
CA SER A 94 28.18 17.16 -15.94
C SER A 94 29.08 18.34 -15.60
N TYR A 95 30.33 18.05 -15.25
CA TYR A 95 31.33 19.03 -14.88
C TYR A 95 32.48 19.05 -15.90
N PRO A 96 33.16 20.19 -16.09
CA PRO A 96 34.46 20.22 -16.75
C PRO A 96 35.48 19.39 -15.99
N THR A 97 36.59 19.02 -16.62
CA THR A 97 37.70 18.29 -15.99
C THR A 97 38.20 18.96 -14.71
N ASN A 98 38.30 18.18 -13.63
CA ASN A 98 38.58 18.60 -12.24
C ASN A 98 37.56 19.63 -11.71
N GLY A 99 36.29 19.44 -12.06
CA GLY A 99 35.18 20.31 -11.69
C GLY A 99 34.55 19.96 -10.34
N ILE A 100 34.69 18.71 -9.89
CA ILE A 100 34.38 18.26 -8.54
C ILE A 100 35.71 18.11 -7.80
N GLN A 101 35.75 18.45 -6.51
CA GLN A 101 36.96 18.32 -5.72
C GLN A 101 37.07 16.89 -5.18
N ASN A 102 38.26 16.30 -5.27
CA ASN A 102 38.61 14.98 -4.74
C ASN A 102 39.30 15.08 -3.36
N GLY A 103 39.03 16.15 -2.61
CA GLY A 103 39.57 16.33 -1.27
C GLY A 103 38.88 15.39 -0.27
N PRO A 104 39.60 14.95 0.78
CA PRO A 104 38.99 14.14 1.81
C PRO A 104 37.89 14.94 2.51
N ASN A 105 36.73 14.32 2.69
CA ASN A 105 35.54 14.93 3.26
C ASN A 105 34.87 16.00 2.37
N ASP A 106 35.08 16.05 1.06
CA ASP A 106 34.24 16.91 0.22
C ASP A 106 32.79 16.39 0.17
N GLY A 107 31.83 17.26 -0.18
CA GLY A 107 30.42 16.88 -0.11
C GLY A 107 29.46 17.64 -1.02
N ILE A 108 28.25 17.11 -1.11
CA ILE A 108 27.22 17.50 -2.06
C ILE A 108 25.89 17.63 -1.32
N ALA A 109 25.29 18.82 -1.36
CA ALA A 109 23.91 19.01 -0.91
C ALA A 109 22.96 19.16 -2.10
N LEU A 110 21.93 18.33 -2.14
CA LEU A 110 20.78 18.48 -3.02
C LEU A 110 19.71 19.32 -2.31
N VAL A 111 19.24 20.37 -2.98
CA VAL A 111 18.33 21.37 -2.40
C VAL A 111 17.12 21.54 -3.30
N ASP A 112 15.93 21.52 -2.71
CA ASP A 112 14.66 21.66 -3.42
C ASP A 112 14.37 23.14 -3.82
N PRO A 113 13.37 23.40 -4.68
CA PRO A 113 13.01 24.76 -5.10
C PRO A 113 12.57 25.69 -3.95
N SER A 114 12.22 25.15 -2.79
CA SER A 114 11.87 25.95 -1.59
C SER A 114 13.10 26.35 -0.77
N GLY A 115 14.28 25.86 -1.13
CA GLY A 115 15.55 26.11 -0.44
C GLY A 115 15.84 25.11 0.68
N LYS A 116 15.06 24.03 0.81
CA LYS A 116 15.27 23.01 1.82
C LYS A 116 16.27 21.96 1.32
N VAL A 117 17.19 21.55 2.18
CA VAL A 117 18.11 20.44 1.91
C VAL A 117 17.33 19.13 1.90
N VAL A 118 17.39 18.44 0.77
CA VAL A 118 16.78 17.13 0.53
C VAL A 118 17.75 16.03 0.94
N GLN A 119 19.01 16.16 0.56
CA GLN A 119 20.06 15.21 0.88
C GLN A 119 21.38 15.96 1.04
N PHE A 120 22.19 15.56 2.02
CA PHE A 120 23.55 16.06 2.19
C PHE A 120 24.50 14.89 2.41
N VAL A 121 25.31 14.58 1.40
CA VAL A 121 26.27 13.47 1.42
C VAL A 121 27.69 14.00 1.33
N SER A 122 28.64 13.23 1.80
CA SER A 122 30.08 13.45 1.62
C SER A 122 30.76 12.14 1.27
N TYR A 123 31.97 12.20 0.77
CA TYR A 123 32.80 11.02 0.48
C TYR A 123 34.10 11.11 1.29
N GLU A 124 34.67 9.94 1.59
CA GLU A 124 35.93 9.78 2.34
C GLU A 124 35.92 10.35 3.77
N GLY A 125 34.73 10.62 4.31
CA GLY A 125 34.51 11.08 5.67
C GLY A 125 33.32 12.02 5.77
N THR A 126 33.15 12.67 6.92
CA THR A 126 31.94 13.44 7.25
C THR A 126 32.26 14.91 7.45
N ILE A 127 31.38 15.79 6.98
CA ILE A 127 31.50 17.24 7.17
C ILE A 127 30.31 17.85 7.88
N THR A 128 30.55 18.99 8.52
CA THR A 128 29.52 19.94 8.94
C THR A 128 29.67 21.21 8.12
N ALA A 129 28.59 21.65 7.50
CA ALA A 129 28.64 22.82 6.62
C ALA A 129 28.68 24.13 7.42
N ALA A 130 29.58 25.04 7.07
CA ALA A 130 29.67 26.36 7.70
C ALA A 130 28.72 27.40 7.07
N GLY A 131 28.27 27.18 5.84
CA GLY A 131 27.46 28.13 5.08
C GLY A 131 26.61 27.45 4.02
N GLY A 132 25.93 28.24 3.18
CA GLY A 132 25.02 27.73 2.16
C GLY A 132 23.74 27.09 2.74
N PRO A 133 22.93 26.42 1.90
CA PRO A 133 21.67 25.82 2.34
C PRO A 133 21.82 24.72 3.39
N ALA A 134 22.99 24.06 3.48
CA ALA A 134 23.26 23.02 4.47
C ALA A 134 23.95 23.56 5.74
N ALA A 135 24.03 24.89 5.94
CA ALA A 135 24.69 25.49 7.10
C ALA A 135 24.22 24.85 8.42
N GLY A 136 25.17 24.36 9.22
CA GLY A 136 24.92 23.70 10.49
C GLY A 136 24.47 22.24 10.40
N LEU A 137 24.23 21.70 9.20
CA LEU A 137 23.94 20.28 9.00
C LEU A 137 25.24 19.48 8.88
N THR A 138 25.20 18.26 9.39
CA THR A 138 26.25 17.24 9.20
C THR A 138 25.86 16.32 8.05
N SER A 139 26.79 16.05 7.14
CA SER A 139 26.58 15.16 5.99
C SER A 139 26.49 13.69 6.41
N GLN A 140 25.94 12.86 5.52
CA GLN A 140 26.10 11.41 5.58
C GLN A 140 27.28 10.99 4.70
N ASN A 141 28.30 10.35 5.29
CA ASN A 141 29.39 9.79 4.50
C ASN A 141 28.89 8.62 3.64
N LEU A 142 29.27 8.62 2.36
CA LEU A 142 29.08 7.48 1.47
C LEU A 142 29.91 6.29 1.97
N PRO A 143 29.38 5.06 1.92
CA PRO A 143 30.09 3.87 2.35
C PRO A 143 31.14 3.39 1.34
N VAL A 144 31.22 4.04 0.18
CA VAL A 144 32.08 3.74 -0.96
C VAL A 144 32.73 5.04 -1.44
N SER A 145 33.87 4.96 -2.10
CA SER A 145 34.62 6.11 -2.60
C SER A 145 35.30 5.78 -3.93
N GLU A 146 35.58 6.82 -4.71
CA GLU A 146 36.53 6.70 -5.81
C GLU A 146 37.94 7.03 -5.29
N THR A 147 38.94 6.83 -6.14
CA THR A 147 40.33 7.13 -5.85
C THR A 147 41.01 7.55 -7.13
N ASN A 148 42.21 8.11 -7.02
CA ASN A 148 43.11 8.37 -8.15
C ASN A 148 43.57 7.11 -8.93
N SER A 149 43.01 5.94 -8.63
CA SER A 149 43.20 4.68 -9.36
C SER A 149 41.91 4.15 -9.99
N THR A 150 40.77 4.81 -9.77
CA THR A 150 39.49 4.52 -10.40
C THR A 150 39.62 4.66 -11.91
N ALA A 151 39.00 3.74 -12.65
CA ALA A 151 39.08 3.73 -14.10
C ALA A 151 38.17 4.81 -14.71
N PRO A 152 38.59 5.52 -15.77
CA PRO A 152 37.73 6.46 -16.46
C PRO A 152 36.49 5.77 -17.04
N GLY A 153 35.34 6.46 -16.99
CA GLY A 153 34.05 5.95 -17.46
C GLY A 153 33.38 4.97 -16.49
N THR A 154 33.80 4.97 -15.23
CA THR A 154 33.12 4.29 -14.13
C THR A 154 32.55 5.31 -13.14
N SER A 155 31.64 4.90 -12.27
CA SER A 155 30.98 5.78 -11.30
C SER A 155 30.47 4.97 -10.11
N LEU A 156 30.35 5.64 -8.96
CA LEU A 156 29.59 5.15 -7.82
C LEU A 156 28.09 5.18 -8.17
N GLN A 157 27.37 4.12 -7.84
CA GLN A 157 25.97 3.95 -8.27
C GLN A 157 25.10 3.44 -7.13
N LEU A 158 23.88 3.95 -7.00
CA LEU A 158 22.85 3.29 -6.20
C LEU A 158 22.31 2.04 -6.91
N THR A 159 22.23 0.92 -6.18
CA THR A 159 21.61 -0.33 -6.64
C THR A 159 20.48 -0.75 -5.71
N GLY A 160 19.55 -1.60 -6.19
CA GLY A 160 18.41 -2.08 -5.41
C GLY A 160 17.07 -1.91 -6.11
N THR A 161 15.98 -2.33 -5.45
CA THR A 161 14.61 -2.20 -5.98
C THR A 161 13.75 -1.44 -4.99
N GLY A 162 13.09 -0.36 -5.43
CA GLY A 162 12.20 0.39 -4.55
C GLY A 162 11.67 1.68 -5.16
N SER A 163 11.21 2.58 -4.29
CA SER A 163 10.59 3.86 -4.66
C SER A 163 11.06 5.04 -3.80
N GLN A 164 12.06 4.80 -2.94
CA GLN A 164 12.60 5.76 -1.97
C GLN A 164 14.10 5.51 -1.80
N TYR A 165 14.86 6.53 -1.41
CA TYR A 165 16.31 6.46 -1.22
C TYR A 165 16.75 5.27 -0.34
N ALA A 166 16.03 5.04 0.76
CA ALA A 166 16.35 3.97 1.73
C ALA A 166 16.22 2.54 1.19
N HIS A 167 15.62 2.35 0.02
CA HIS A 167 15.54 1.04 -0.65
C HIS A 167 16.77 0.74 -1.51
N PHE A 168 17.67 1.70 -1.66
CA PHE A 168 18.87 1.58 -2.47
C PHE A 168 20.11 1.63 -1.59
N THR A 169 21.20 1.05 -2.09
CA THR A 169 22.50 1.05 -1.42
C THR A 169 23.57 1.48 -2.43
N TRP A 170 24.51 2.29 -1.98
CA TRP A 170 25.65 2.69 -2.80
C TRP A 170 26.56 1.49 -3.06
N ALA A 171 26.86 1.27 -4.33
CA ALA A 171 27.81 0.27 -4.80
C ALA A 171 29.12 0.95 -5.22
N GLU A 172 30.19 0.17 -5.16
CA GLU A 172 31.53 0.57 -5.64
C GLU A 172 31.51 0.97 -7.11
N SER A 173 32.57 1.66 -7.53
CA SER A 173 32.67 2.19 -8.89
C SER A 173 32.57 1.08 -9.95
N ALA A 174 31.64 1.26 -10.89
CA ALA A 174 31.36 0.35 -12.01
C ALA A 174 31.08 1.15 -13.28
N THR A 175 30.98 0.50 -14.46
CA THR A 175 30.69 1.20 -15.73
C THR A 175 29.53 2.17 -15.57
N GLN A 176 29.77 3.45 -15.84
CA GLN A 176 28.80 4.52 -15.60
C GLN A 176 27.50 4.31 -16.38
N SER A 177 26.39 4.75 -15.79
CA SER A 177 25.02 4.59 -16.30
C SER A 177 24.24 5.90 -16.40
N PHE A 178 24.92 7.05 -16.30
CA PHE A 178 24.31 8.38 -16.44
C PHE A 178 23.28 8.46 -17.58
N GLY A 179 22.05 8.85 -17.25
CA GLY A 179 20.90 8.92 -18.14
C GLY A 179 20.17 7.60 -18.38
N ALA A 180 20.52 6.53 -17.66
CA ALA A 180 19.91 5.21 -17.73
C ALA A 180 19.75 4.59 -16.32
N CYS A 181 19.13 3.41 -16.22
CA CYS A 181 19.07 2.69 -14.96
C CYS A 181 20.48 2.26 -14.52
N ASN A 182 20.83 2.51 -13.26
CA ASN A 182 22.04 1.94 -12.65
C ASN A 182 22.01 0.42 -12.67
N HIS A 183 23.20 -0.19 -12.57
CA HIS A 183 23.28 -1.65 -12.56
C HIS A 183 22.54 -2.27 -11.37
N GLY A 184 21.57 -3.15 -11.67
CA GLY A 184 20.74 -3.79 -10.63
C GLY A 184 19.71 -2.86 -9.98
N GLN A 185 19.47 -1.67 -10.54
CA GLN A 185 18.50 -0.71 -10.02
C GLN A 185 17.14 -0.86 -10.71
N THR A 186 16.06 -0.90 -9.92
CA THR A 186 14.68 -0.90 -10.45
C THR A 186 13.78 0.01 -9.62
N PHE A 187 13.03 0.89 -10.28
CA PHE A 187 12.04 1.76 -9.65
C PHE A 187 10.62 1.19 -9.78
N SER A 188 9.89 1.15 -8.66
CA SER A 188 8.56 0.51 -8.55
C SER A 188 7.37 1.49 -8.56
N GLY A 189 7.58 2.78 -8.84
CA GLY A 189 6.53 3.82 -8.83
C GLY A 189 6.32 4.49 -7.46
N GLY A 190 5.58 5.60 -7.44
CA GLY A 190 5.39 6.44 -6.25
C GLY A 190 4.62 5.75 -5.13
N GLY A 191 5.28 5.52 -3.99
CA GLY A 191 4.65 5.22 -2.69
C GLY A 191 4.64 6.48 -1.79
N PRO A 192 3.90 6.48 -0.67
CA PRO A 192 4.03 7.52 0.35
C PRO A 192 5.49 7.71 0.75
N THR A 193 5.94 8.94 0.92
CA THR A 193 7.29 9.27 1.41
C THR A 193 7.35 9.06 2.93
N GLY A 194 8.25 8.20 3.40
CA GLY A 194 8.39 7.84 4.83
C GLY A 194 8.74 6.37 5.03
N PRO A 195 9.15 5.95 6.25
CA PRO A 195 9.44 4.55 6.54
C PRO A 195 8.23 3.69 6.20
N ASN A 196 8.47 2.61 5.43
CA ASN A 196 7.40 1.71 5.02
C ASN A 196 6.79 1.03 6.25
N THR A 197 5.63 1.54 6.69
CA THR A 197 4.89 0.97 7.81
C THR A 197 4.14 -0.23 7.28
N ALA A 198 4.46 -1.42 7.78
CA ALA A 198 3.82 -2.64 7.29
C ALA A 198 2.29 -2.62 7.46
N PRO A 199 1.52 -3.19 6.51
CA PRO A 199 0.07 -3.22 6.60
C PRO A 199 -0.37 -4.08 7.79
N SER A 200 -1.47 -3.69 8.43
CA SER A 200 -2.08 -4.43 9.53
C SER A 200 -3.58 -4.62 9.30
N VAL A 201 -4.17 -5.67 9.88
CA VAL A 201 -5.63 -5.88 9.86
C VAL A 201 -6.25 -4.96 10.91
N THR A 202 -7.14 -4.07 10.48
CA THR A 202 -7.80 -3.08 11.36
C THR A 202 -9.20 -3.50 11.78
N ALA A 203 -9.88 -4.31 10.98
CA ALA A 203 -11.20 -4.85 11.29
C ALA A 203 -11.49 -6.14 10.52
N THR A 204 -12.30 -7.02 11.13
CA THR A 204 -12.84 -8.21 10.47
C THR A 204 -14.33 -8.36 10.75
N THR A 205 -15.03 -9.02 9.83
CA THR A 205 -16.36 -9.57 10.07
C THR A 205 -16.33 -11.04 9.68
N PRO A 206 -16.62 -11.99 10.59
CA PRO A 206 -16.91 -11.77 12.00
C PRO A 206 -15.71 -11.21 12.79
N GLU A 207 -16.00 -10.63 13.96
CA GLU A 207 -14.98 -10.29 14.95
C GLU A 207 -14.56 -11.54 15.74
N GLN A 208 -13.42 -11.45 16.42
CA GLN A 208 -12.94 -12.52 17.30
C GLN A 208 -13.97 -12.86 18.38
N GLY A 209 -14.37 -14.13 18.45
CA GLY A 209 -15.33 -14.65 19.41
C GLY A 209 -16.80 -14.42 19.07
N ALA A 210 -17.13 -13.90 17.88
CA ALA A 210 -18.51 -13.66 17.50
C ALA A 210 -19.34 -14.97 17.51
N SER A 211 -20.58 -14.91 18.00
CA SER A 211 -21.54 -16.04 18.03
C SER A 211 -22.80 -15.76 17.21
N THR A 212 -22.90 -14.57 16.62
CA THR A 212 -24.07 -14.07 15.89
C THR A 212 -23.85 -14.01 14.38
N PHE A 213 -22.74 -14.55 13.87
CA PHE A 213 -22.44 -14.53 12.44
C PHE A 213 -23.47 -15.38 11.66
N PRO A 214 -24.21 -14.81 10.69
CA PRO A 214 -25.21 -15.56 9.94
C PRO A 214 -24.60 -16.67 9.08
N ALA A 215 -25.30 -17.79 8.94
CA ALA A 215 -24.88 -18.94 8.14
C ALA A 215 -24.54 -18.59 6.67
N ALA A 216 -25.19 -17.59 6.10
CA ALA A 216 -25.00 -17.17 4.70
C ALA A 216 -24.53 -15.71 4.57
N ALA A 217 -23.78 -15.19 5.55
CA ALA A 217 -23.18 -13.85 5.47
C ALA A 217 -21.82 -13.88 4.76
N ASP A 218 -21.46 -12.75 4.15
CA ASP A 218 -20.12 -12.54 3.63
C ASP A 218 -19.16 -12.17 4.77
N LEU A 219 -17.91 -12.65 4.70
CA LEU A 219 -16.85 -12.19 5.59
C LEU A 219 -16.31 -10.86 5.08
N SER A 220 -15.71 -10.08 5.97
CA SER A 220 -14.98 -8.88 5.58
C SER A 220 -13.64 -8.74 6.30
N VAL A 221 -12.66 -8.15 5.62
CA VAL A 221 -11.36 -7.79 6.17
C VAL A 221 -11.01 -6.39 5.73
N THR A 222 -10.58 -5.54 6.67
CA THR A 222 -10.06 -4.21 6.38
C THR A 222 -8.60 -4.12 6.83
N PHE A 223 -7.75 -3.56 5.98
CA PHE A 223 -6.34 -3.29 6.28
C PHE A 223 -6.11 -1.80 6.56
N SER A 224 -4.99 -1.47 7.19
CA SER A 224 -4.55 -0.09 7.43
C SER A 224 -4.25 0.68 6.14
N GLU A 225 -4.03 -0.02 5.03
CA GLU A 225 -3.68 0.55 3.73
C GLU A 225 -4.04 -0.43 2.58
N PRO A 226 -3.94 -0.01 1.30
CA PRO A 226 -4.12 -0.91 0.17
C PRO A 226 -3.10 -2.05 0.13
N VAL A 227 -3.57 -3.28 -0.07
CA VAL A 227 -2.71 -4.47 -0.19
C VAL A 227 -3.02 -5.28 -1.44
N THR A 228 -2.05 -6.09 -1.86
CA THR A 228 -2.17 -7.14 -2.86
C THR A 228 -2.10 -8.50 -2.20
N LEU A 229 -3.03 -9.39 -2.59
CA LEU A 229 -3.18 -10.72 -2.05
C LEU A 229 -2.67 -11.79 -3.02
N ALA A 230 -1.82 -12.69 -2.53
CA ALA A 230 -1.47 -13.92 -3.21
C ALA A 230 -2.49 -15.04 -2.91
N SER A 231 -2.49 -16.09 -3.73
CA SER A 231 -3.36 -17.25 -3.51
C SER A 231 -3.20 -17.83 -2.09
N GLY A 232 -4.34 -18.08 -1.44
CA GLY A 232 -4.38 -18.58 -0.06
C GLY A 232 -4.08 -17.54 1.02
N ALA A 233 -4.22 -16.24 0.73
CA ALA A 233 -4.17 -15.17 1.73
C ALA A 233 -5.26 -15.29 2.79
N PHE A 234 -6.43 -15.79 2.39
CA PHE A 234 -7.56 -16.04 3.27
C PHE A 234 -7.89 -17.53 3.31
N ALA A 235 -8.17 -18.07 4.49
CA ALA A 235 -8.61 -19.45 4.67
C ALA A 235 -9.72 -19.55 5.72
N LEU A 236 -10.81 -20.23 5.40
CA LEU A 236 -11.90 -20.52 6.32
C LEU A 236 -12.01 -22.03 6.53
N SER A 237 -12.02 -22.44 7.80
CA SER A 237 -12.22 -23.83 8.20
C SER A 237 -13.25 -23.88 9.32
N CYS A 238 -14.26 -24.73 9.16
CA CYS A 238 -15.30 -24.92 10.16
C CYS A 238 -15.45 -26.39 10.54
N GLY A 239 -16.02 -26.65 11.72
CA GLY A 239 -16.10 -28.00 12.29
C GLY A 239 -16.90 -28.99 11.45
N GLN A 240 -17.98 -28.56 10.81
CA GLN A 240 -18.85 -29.42 10.00
C GLN A 240 -18.72 -29.10 8.50
N SER A 241 -18.66 -27.82 8.13
CA SER A 241 -18.48 -27.39 6.74
C SER A 241 -17.07 -27.68 6.20
N GLY A 242 -16.11 -28.02 7.07
CA GLY A 242 -14.72 -28.30 6.68
C GLY A 242 -14.03 -27.05 6.11
N THR A 243 -13.18 -27.23 5.10
CA THR A 243 -12.51 -26.12 4.42
C THR A 243 -13.46 -25.47 3.42
N VAL A 244 -13.73 -24.17 3.59
CA VAL A 244 -14.63 -23.40 2.73
C VAL A 244 -13.82 -22.52 1.79
N LEU A 245 -14.06 -22.65 0.48
CA LEU A 245 -13.41 -21.81 -0.52
C LEU A 245 -14.01 -20.41 -0.52
N LEU A 246 -13.15 -19.39 -0.54
CA LEU A 246 -13.56 -17.99 -0.49
C LEU A 246 -13.35 -17.31 -1.85
N SER A 247 -14.34 -16.55 -2.31
CA SER A 247 -14.22 -15.68 -3.49
C SER A 247 -14.06 -14.23 -3.05
N HIS A 248 -13.01 -13.56 -3.54
CA HIS A 248 -12.67 -12.20 -3.15
C HIS A 248 -11.81 -11.51 -4.24
N PRO A 249 -11.75 -10.16 -4.27
CA PRO A 249 -10.79 -9.44 -5.12
C PRO A 249 -9.35 -9.67 -4.63
N THR A 250 -8.37 -9.41 -5.51
CA THR A 250 -6.93 -9.61 -5.21
C THR A 250 -6.22 -8.35 -4.74
N THR A 251 -6.83 -7.17 -4.88
CA THR A 251 -6.27 -5.90 -4.43
C THR A 251 -7.33 -5.03 -3.77
N GLY A 252 -6.91 -4.19 -2.82
CA GLY A 252 -7.80 -3.24 -2.14
C GLY A 252 -7.41 -3.02 -0.68
N THR A 253 -8.13 -2.13 -0.01
CA THR A 253 -8.00 -1.89 1.45
C THR A 253 -9.06 -2.64 2.24
N ARG A 254 -10.25 -2.87 1.64
CA ARG A 254 -11.36 -3.63 2.21
C ARG A 254 -11.76 -4.75 1.27
N PHE A 255 -11.87 -5.95 1.82
CA PHE A 255 -12.21 -7.16 1.09
C PHE A 255 -13.54 -7.71 1.60
N THR A 256 -14.45 -8.00 0.69
CA THR A 256 -15.64 -8.83 0.93
C THR A 256 -15.34 -10.22 0.41
N LEU A 257 -15.56 -11.24 1.24
CA LEU A 257 -15.27 -12.63 0.92
C LEU A 257 -16.56 -13.44 0.96
N ALA A 258 -16.95 -13.98 -0.19
CA ALA A 258 -18.12 -14.85 -0.30
C ALA A 258 -17.72 -16.30 -0.04
N THR A 259 -18.50 -16.98 0.80
CA THR A 259 -18.38 -18.44 1.04
C THR A 259 -18.98 -19.26 -0.10
N ASN A 260 -19.90 -18.68 -0.88
CA ASN A 260 -20.70 -19.35 -1.92
C ASN A 260 -21.50 -20.57 -1.45
N THR A 261 -21.59 -20.77 -0.14
CA THR A 261 -22.36 -21.82 0.52
C THR A 261 -22.77 -21.33 1.90
N ALA A 262 -23.90 -21.83 2.39
CA ALA A 262 -24.27 -21.63 3.78
C ALA A 262 -23.38 -22.49 4.69
N LEU A 263 -22.95 -21.91 5.81
CA LEU A 263 -22.30 -22.60 6.92
C LEU A 263 -23.35 -23.28 7.81
N VAL A 264 -22.95 -24.29 8.56
CA VAL A 264 -23.84 -25.01 9.47
C VAL A 264 -24.07 -24.21 10.75
N ALA A 265 -25.34 -24.04 11.11
CA ALA A 265 -25.72 -23.31 12.31
C ALA A 265 -25.10 -23.93 13.58
N GLY A 266 -24.51 -23.08 14.43
CA GLY A 266 -23.85 -23.50 15.67
C GLY A 266 -22.45 -24.06 15.51
N GLU A 267 -21.93 -24.19 14.29
CA GLU A 267 -20.58 -24.72 14.11
C GLU A 267 -19.50 -23.70 14.49
N ALA A 268 -18.39 -24.20 15.03
CA ALA A 268 -17.20 -23.39 15.28
C ALA A 268 -16.38 -23.26 13.99
N CYS A 269 -15.98 -22.04 13.68
CA CYS A 269 -15.19 -21.67 12.52
C CYS A 269 -13.91 -20.93 12.91
N ARG A 270 -12.88 -21.11 12.09
CA ARG A 270 -11.60 -20.41 12.14
C ARG A 270 -11.34 -19.75 10.79
N PHE A 271 -11.17 -18.44 10.80
CA PHE A 271 -10.84 -17.62 9.66
C PHE A 271 -9.43 -17.05 9.80
N ASP A 272 -8.54 -17.37 8.86
CA ASP A 272 -7.15 -16.94 8.86
C ASP A 272 -6.84 -15.95 7.76
N ILE A 273 -6.05 -14.96 8.12
CA ILE A 273 -5.43 -13.97 7.24
C ILE A 273 -3.92 -14.21 7.33
N ARG A 274 -3.34 -14.78 6.27
CA ARG A 274 -1.93 -15.19 6.23
C ARG A 274 -1.04 -14.02 5.84
N ALA A 275 -0.24 -13.52 6.78
CA ALA A 275 0.68 -12.41 6.59
C ALA A 275 1.62 -12.61 5.39
N THR A 276 2.14 -13.83 5.23
CA THR A 276 3.09 -14.16 4.15
C THR A 276 2.49 -14.09 2.74
N ARG A 277 1.17 -13.98 2.61
CA ARG A 277 0.42 -13.90 1.36
C ARG A 277 -0.19 -12.51 1.13
N VAL A 278 0.08 -11.55 2.00
CA VAL A 278 -0.36 -10.16 1.90
C VAL A 278 0.88 -9.28 1.73
N LYS A 279 0.85 -8.35 0.79
CA LYS A 279 1.88 -7.32 0.66
C LYS A 279 1.28 -5.97 0.30
N ASP A 280 1.85 -4.88 0.80
CA ASP A 280 1.58 -3.54 0.28
C ASP A 280 2.27 -3.32 -1.09
N ALA A 281 2.20 -2.10 -1.62
CA ALA A 281 2.85 -1.74 -2.88
C ALA A 281 4.39 -1.75 -2.80
N GLN A 282 4.93 -1.61 -1.59
CA GLN A 282 6.35 -1.50 -1.25
C GLN A 282 6.94 -2.85 -0.81
N GLY A 283 6.14 -3.91 -0.80
CA GLY A 283 6.54 -5.27 -0.45
C GLY A 283 6.55 -5.63 1.04
N ALA A 284 6.21 -4.70 1.96
CA ALA A 284 6.07 -5.09 3.36
C ALA A 284 4.75 -5.85 3.60
N ARG A 285 4.74 -6.59 4.70
CA ARG A 285 3.72 -7.59 5.02
C ARG A 285 3.32 -7.45 6.48
N PRO A 286 2.10 -7.85 6.86
CA PRO A 286 1.71 -7.88 8.27
C PRO A 286 2.73 -8.67 9.10
N ALA A 287 2.97 -8.23 10.33
CA ALA A 287 4.00 -8.83 11.18
C ALA A 287 3.73 -10.30 11.53
N ALA A 288 2.45 -10.70 11.59
CA ALA A 288 2.02 -12.05 11.89
C ALA A 288 0.65 -12.36 11.26
N ASP A 289 0.35 -13.65 11.14
CA ASP A 289 -0.98 -14.11 10.74
C ASP A 289 -2.04 -13.61 11.74
N THR A 290 -3.19 -13.18 11.22
CA THR A 290 -4.37 -12.87 12.04
C THR A 290 -5.33 -14.05 11.99
N ARG A 291 -5.81 -14.50 13.15
CA ARG A 291 -6.69 -15.65 13.27
C ARG A 291 -7.93 -15.27 14.04
N ILE A 292 -9.08 -15.43 13.40
CA ILE A 292 -10.40 -15.15 13.96
C ILE A 292 -11.10 -16.48 14.24
N ALA A 293 -11.50 -16.70 15.50
CA ALA A 293 -12.39 -17.80 15.86
C ALA A 293 -13.80 -17.25 16.08
N PHE A 294 -14.82 -17.91 15.53
CA PHE A 294 -16.21 -17.51 15.70
C PHE A 294 -17.12 -18.75 15.66
N THR A 295 -18.37 -18.57 16.09
CA THR A 295 -19.43 -19.57 16.01
C THR A 295 -20.54 -19.05 15.11
N VAL A 296 -21.00 -19.87 14.18
CA VAL A 296 -22.14 -19.54 13.32
C VAL A 296 -23.39 -19.48 14.17
N ALA A 297 -24.21 -18.45 13.98
CA ALA A 297 -25.43 -18.27 14.75
C ALA A 297 -26.32 -19.51 14.67
N THR A 298 -26.65 -20.09 15.83
CA THR A 298 -27.76 -21.03 15.96
C THR A 298 -29.06 -20.26 15.79
N ALA A 299 -29.94 -20.67 14.89
CA ALA A 299 -31.26 -20.07 14.84
C ALA A 299 -31.97 -20.29 16.18
N THR A 300 -32.38 -19.23 16.87
CA THR A 300 -33.67 -19.27 17.56
C THR A 300 -34.71 -19.24 16.45
N THR A 301 -35.32 -20.38 16.16
CA THR A 301 -36.55 -20.41 15.37
C THR A 301 -37.54 -19.43 16.02
N PRO A 302 -38.10 -18.43 15.32
CA PRO A 302 -39.45 -18.02 15.66
C PRO A 302 -40.29 -19.28 15.54
N ASP A 303 -40.94 -19.67 16.63
CA ASP A 303 -41.94 -20.72 16.63
C ASP A 303 -42.87 -20.52 15.43
N PRO A 304 -43.06 -21.50 14.52
CA PRO A 304 -44.03 -21.38 13.44
C PRO A 304 -45.47 -21.09 13.93
N GLY A 305 -45.75 -21.24 15.24
CA GLY A 305 -47.00 -20.86 15.89
C GLY A 305 -47.09 -19.45 16.49
N ASN A 306 -46.01 -18.65 16.47
CA ASN A 306 -46.06 -17.26 16.94
C ASN A 306 -45.47 -16.31 15.89
N PRO A 307 -46.32 -15.56 15.15
CA PRO A 307 -45.84 -14.54 14.26
C PRO A 307 -45.36 -13.37 15.11
N GLY A 308 -44.10 -13.47 15.57
CA GLY A 308 -43.31 -12.28 15.80
C GLY A 308 -43.38 -11.37 14.57
N THR A 309 -43.05 -10.10 14.77
CA THR A 309 -43.05 -9.04 13.75
C THR A 309 -42.75 -9.56 12.33
N PRO A 310 -43.68 -9.46 11.36
CA PRO A 310 -43.59 -10.09 10.03
C PRO A 310 -42.31 -9.85 9.21
N GLY A 311 -41.46 -8.89 9.61
CA GLY A 311 -40.17 -8.62 8.98
C GLY A 311 -39.03 -9.56 9.39
N GLU A 312 -39.15 -10.32 10.49
CA GLU A 312 -38.03 -11.12 11.02
C GLU A 312 -37.80 -12.43 10.25
N TYR A 313 -38.84 -12.97 9.60
CA TYR A 313 -38.76 -14.26 8.92
C TYR A 313 -37.70 -14.29 7.80
N TYR A 314 -37.65 -13.23 6.97
CA TYR A 314 -36.65 -13.10 5.91
C TYR A 314 -35.41 -12.29 6.32
N ALA A 315 -35.28 -11.88 7.59
CA ALA A 315 -34.18 -11.05 8.05
C ALA A 315 -32.79 -11.71 7.88
N ARG A 316 -32.75 -13.03 7.66
CA ARG A 316 -31.54 -13.82 7.45
C ARG A 316 -31.19 -14.03 5.97
N VAL A 317 -32.06 -13.61 5.04
CA VAL A 317 -31.79 -13.72 3.60
C VAL A 317 -30.73 -12.69 3.22
N ASN A 318 -29.60 -13.16 2.71
CA ASN A 318 -28.52 -12.33 2.24
C ASN A 318 -28.73 -11.96 0.76
N THR A 319 -29.06 -10.71 0.50
CA THR A 319 -29.31 -10.18 -0.86
C THR A 319 -28.06 -9.61 -1.55
N SER A 320 -26.86 -9.74 -0.95
CA SER A 320 -25.62 -9.10 -1.43
C SER A 320 -25.22 -9.52 -2.84
N THR A 321 -25.43 -10.80 -3.17
CA THR A 321 -25.10 -11.39 -4.47
C THR A 321 -26.14 -12.44 -4.87
N PRO A 322 -26.30 -12.76 -6.17
CA PRO A 322 -27.23 -13.80 -6.61
C PRO A 322 -26.97 -15.19 -6.03
N SER A 323 -25.71 -15.54 -5.77
CA SER A 323 -25.34 -16.81 -5.13
C SER A 323 -25.75 -16.84 -3.66
N GLN A 324 -25.44 -15.77 -2.91
CA GLN A 324 -25.82 -15.66 -1.50
C GLN A 324 -27.34 -15.60 -1.31
N LEU A 325 -28.05 -14.90 -2.19
CA LEU A 325 -29.51 -14.86 -2.17
C LEU A 325 -30.08 -16.26 -2.32
N ARG A 326 -29.60 -17.02 -3.30
CA ARG A 326 -30.07 -18.39 -3.54
C ARG A 326 -29.78 -19.30 -2.35
N CYS A 327 -28.56 -19.26 -1.81
CA CYS A 327 -28.17 -20.10 -0.68
C CYS A 327 -28.95 -19.76 0.59
N SER A 328 -28.97 -18.48 0.98
CA SER A 328 -29.64 -18.01 2.21
C SER A 328 -31.16 -18.19 2.16
N LEU A 329 -31.77 -17.94 1.00
CA LEU A 329 -33.21 -18.13 0.81
C LEU A 329 -33.57 -19.62 0.87
N HIS A 330 -32.81 -20.49 0.20
CA HIS A 330 -33.02 -21.94 0.26
C HIS A 330 -32.97 -22.45 1.70
N GLU A 331 -31.97 -22.03 2.47
CA GLU A 331 -31.84 -22.38 3.88
C GLU A 331 -32.97 -21.85 4.75
N THR A 332 -33.51 -20.67 4.43
CA THR A 332 -34.64 -20.08 5.17
C THR A 332 -35.94 -20.85 4.95
N ILE A 333 -36.17 -21.35 3.73
CA ILE A 333 -37.45 -21.99 3.36
C ILE A 333 -37.38 -23.53 3.32
N LYS A 334 -36.19 -24.14 3.47
CA LYS A 334 -36.06 -25.61 3.42
C LYS A 334 -36.82 -26.24 4.59
N GLY A 335 -37.54 -27.32 4.30
CA GLY A 335 -38.38 -27.99 5.30
C GLY A 335 -39.78 -27.40 5.46
N HIS A 336 -40.14 -26.34 4.71
CA HIS A 336 -41.51 -25.85 4.66
C HIS A 336 -42.44 -26.89 4.03
N THR A 337 -43.66 -26.97 4.56
CA THR A 337 -44.74 -27.70 3.92
C THR A 337 -45.18 -26.93 2.69
N ALA A 338 -45.02 -27.53 1.51
CA ALA A 338 -45.52 -26.97 0.27
C ALA A 338 -46.96 -27.44 0.04
N TYR A 339 -47.87 -26.48 -0.13
CA TYR A 339 -49.24 -26.74 -0.57
C TYR A 339 -49.39 -26.36 -2.05
N PRO A 340 -50.04 -27.20 -2.88
CA PRO A 340 -50.29 -26.86 -4.27
C PRO A 340 -51.26 -25.68 -4.36
N TYR A 341 -51.15 -24.90 -5.43
CA TYR A 341 -52.07 -23.79 -5.69
C TYR A 341 -53.52 -24.25 -5.77
N SER A 342 -53.78 -25.41 -6.39
CA SER A 342 -55.09 -26.06 -6.50
C SER A 342 -54.92 -27.59 -6.52
N GLY A 343 -55.91 -28.34 -6.02
CA GLY A 343 -55.91 -29.81 -6.08
C GLY A 343 -56.87 -30.46 -5.09
N SER A 344 -56.92 -31.79 -5.08
CA SER A 344 -57.61 -32.55 -4.02
C SER A 344 -56.76 -32.57 -2.74
N GLY A 345 -57.42 -32.42 -1.58
CA GLY A 345 -56.75 -32.27 -0.28
C GLY A 345 -56.44 -30.83 0.07
N THR A 346 -55.54 -30.60 1.03
CA THR A 346 -55.16 -29.24 1.45
C THR A 346 -54.39 -28.53 0.35
N SER A 347 -55.00 -27.50 -0.23
CA SER A 347 -54.41 -26.61 -1.25
C SER A 347 -54.54 -25.14 -0.81
N THR A 348 -53.93 -24.22 -1.55
CA THR A 348 -54.02 -22.78 -1.24
C THR A 348 -55.48 -22.32 -1.12
N TRP A 349 -56.38 -22.79 -2.00
CA TRP A 349 -57.81 -22.47 -1.92
C TRP A 349 -58.46 -22.99 -0.65
N THR A 350 -58.18 -24.23 -0.27
CA THR A 350 -58.71 -24.84 0.97
C THR A 350 -58.24 -24.08 2.21
N ILE A 351 -56.99 -23.63 2.21
CA ILE A 351 -56.42 -22.84 3.32
C ILE A 351 -57.10 -21.46 3.40
N LEU A 352 -57.31 -20.81 2.26
CA LEU A 352 -57.98 -19.51 2.20
C LEU A 352 -59.44 -19.62 2.65
N GLU A 353 -60.16 -20.65 2.22
CA GLU A 353 -61.54 -20.90 2.65
C GLU A 353 -61.64 -21.08 4.17
N ILE A 354 -60.77 -21.91 4.77
CA ILE A 354 -60.71 -22.10 6.23
C ILE A 354 -60.37 -20.79 6.95
N ALA A 355 -59.50 -19.96 6.38
CA ALA A 355 -59.12 -18.68 6.99
C ALA A 355 -60.22 -17.60 6.88
N ASP A 356 -61.14 -17.74 5.93
CA ASP A 356 -62.26 -16.82 5.68
C ASP A 356 -63.54 -17.23 6.45
N GLU A 357 -63.54 -18.41 7.11
CA GLU A 357 -64.60 -18.84 8.00
C GLU A 357 -64.67 -17.94 9.26
N ASP A 358 -65.87 -17.50 9.63
CA ASP A 358 -66.09 -16.73 10.86
C ASP A 358 -65.73 -17.62 12.06
N PRO A 359 -64.73 -17.25 12.88
CA PRO A 359 -64.31 -18.06 14.01
C PRO A 359 -65.37 -18.22 15.12
N ASN A 360 -66.51 -17.53 15.02
CA ASN A 360 -67.60 -17.56 15.99
C ASN A 360 -68.87 -18.30 15.52
N ASN A 361 -68.83 -18.98 14.37
CA ASN A 361 -69.96 -19.75 13.86
C ASN A 361 -69.69 -21.25 13.90
#